data_AF-A0A2E4WW42-F1
#
_entry.id   AF-A0A2E4WW42-F1
#
_cell.length_a   1.000
_cell.length_b   1.000
_cell.length_c   1.000
_cell.angle_alpha   90.00
_cell.angle_beta   90.00
_cell.angle_gamma   90.00
#
_symmetry.space_group_name_H-M   'P 1'
#
loop_
_entity.id
_entity.type
_entity.pdbx_description
1 polymer ?
#
loop_
_entity_poly.entity_id
_entity_poly.type
_entity_poly.pdbx_seq_one_letter_code
_entity_poly.pdbx_strand_id
1 'polypeptide(L)'
;MNTGNRTSAAIVFLLLAISSVSPVVFSQDEQTGNQTFQFHTIASLGDSTLGSDPTGYRGPFASIHAANLMEVDYYEGAVGGDRSWTLINAGRHTSIAENYSAGTLVTMMVGAWDFIDSDIKIVDGDYSFIENLEENITIIIDTLIASDIDVLVWNLPNMSFLPFLTQIFPTEVHPHFTEASLLWANRLDEIADSYGESVQVFDLMTASDDLLQNKSARELGSHEVISPPEMCEKNCIMVDSLHPTSVGQGLLANYMMRAINEKFPSPNGDYPLLSEEELIALADFSLSEQPNEEIMIEGDVTKACFDWSESSYRQMYLSISNNGEDIQVPSYIGFNTELCRQSTHVMYSGESSVNIISNIENNLTLNHFFEIWGENFSSQQIMDLAVSDGGYLALYLDGVEYDGDWSSIPIQGVISVEIKLTNPIEELEGDEETSRTPGFSVILSVLSLLLALSRTSRRSFNED
;
A
#
# COMPACT_ATOMS: atom_id res chain seq x y z
N MET A 1 79.94 -39.68 -52.54
CA MET A 1 79.68 -38.38 -53.19
C MET A 1 78.52 -37.72 -52.45
N ASN A 2 78.74 -36.46 -52.06
CA ASN A 2 77.79 -35.46 -51.55
C ASN A 2 76.96 -35.82 -50.30
N THR A 3 77.36 -35.35 -49.10
CA THR A 3 77.13 -34.00 -48.50
C THR A 3 75.69 -33.87 -48.00
N GLY A 4 75.39 -33.50 -46.76
CA GLY A 4 76.17 -32.98 -45.64
C GLY A 4 75.39 -33.23 -44.34
N ASN A 5 76.06 -33.31 -43.19
CA ASN A 5 76.24 -32.19 -42.25
C ASN A 5 74.89 -31.56 -41.82
N ARG A 6 74.55 -31.43 -40.54
CA ARG A 6 75.35 -31.52 -39.32
C ARG A 6 74.42 -31.31 -38.11
N THR A 7 74.66 -32.06 -37.02
CA THR A 7 74.68 -31.62 -35.59
C THR A 7 73.41 -30.96 -35.00
N SER A 8 72.88 -31.31 -33.82
CA SER A 8 73.42 -31.92 -32.59
C SER A 8 72.24 -32.52 -31.80
N ALA A 9 72.40 -33.71 -31.21
CA ALA A 9 72.47 -33.95 -29.74
C ALA A 9 71.26 -33.39 -28.96
N ALA A 10 70.52 -34.12 -28.13
CA ALA A 10 70.87 -35.25 -27.27
C ALA A 10 69.54 -35.91 -26.79
N ILE A 11 69.47 -37.23 -26.58
CA ILE A 11 69.40 -37.90 -25.24
C ILE A 11 68.06 -37.61 -24.51
N VAL A 12 67.23 -38.54 -24.04
CA VAL A 12 67.29 -40.00 -23.80
C VAL A 12 65.86 -40.49 -23.52
N PHE A 13 65.64 -41.79 -23.77
CA PHE A 13 64.54 -42.66 -23.32
C PHE A 13 63.95 -42.36 -21.94
N LEU A 14 62.62 -42.48 -21.79
CA LEU A 14 62.03 -43.47 -20.87
C LEU A 14 60.54 -43.72 -21.14
N LEU A 15 60.16 -45.00 -21.09
CA LEU A 15 58.79 -45.50 -21.06
C LEU A 15 58.04 -44.99 -19.82
N LEU A 16 56.81 -44.51 -20.01
CA LEU A 16 55.84 -44.37 -18.93
C LEU A 16 54.55 -45.08 -19.32
N ALA A 17 54.36 -46.24 -18.68
CA ALA A 17 53.07 -46.89 -18.56
C ALA A 17 52.15 -45.97 -17.74
N ILE A 18 51.05 -45.54 -18.34
CA ILE A 18 50.03 -44.72 -17.70
C ILE A 18 49.20 -45.68 -16.82
N SER A 19 49.60 -45.83 -15.56
CA SER A 19 48.74 -46.39 -14.52
C SER A 19 47.84 -45.26 -14.01
N SER A 20 46.54 -45.43 -14.22
CA SER A 20 45.45 -44.65 -13.65
C SER A 20 45.61 -44.47 -12.13
N VAL A 21 45.93 -43.25 -11.72
CA VAL A 21 45.69 -42.77 -10.37
C VAL A 21 44.84 -41.53 -10.55
N SER A 22 43.55 -41.66 -10.32
CA SER A 22 42.67 -40.50 -10.16
C SER A 22 43.31 -39.57 -9.13
N PRO A 23 43.38 -38.25 -9.34
CA PRO A 23 43.66 -37.37 -8.23
C PRO A 23 42.53 -37.60 -7.23
N VAL A 24 42.90 -38.17 -6.08
CA VAL A 24 42.10 -38.04 -4.87
C VAL A 24 42.02 -36.55 -4.63
N VAL A 25 40.92 -35.94 -5.06
CA VAL A 25 40.49 -34.66 -4.52
C VAL A 25 40.29 -34.95 -3.04
N PHE A 26 41.25 -34.51 -2.23
CA PHE A 26 40.93 -34.26 -0.84
C PHE A 26 39.80 -33.25 -0.90
N SER A 27 38.59 -33.72 -0.59
CA SER A 27 37.58 -32.89 0.06
C SER A 27 38.35 -32.19 1.17
N GLN A 28 38.74 -30.94 0.94
CA GLN A 28 38.84 -30.04 2.07
C GLN A 28 37.48 -30.15 2.71
N ASP A 29 37.49 -30.60 3.96
CA ASP A 29 36.32 -30.60 4.81
C ASP A 29 35.51 -29.34 4.50
N GLU A 30 34.21 -29.50 4.26
CA GLU A 30 33.26 -28.41 4.40
C GLU A 30 33.56 -27.77 5.76
N GLN A 31 34.33 -26.69 5.74
CA GLN A 31 34.30 -25.71 6.79
C GLN A 31 32.92 -25.09 6.65
N THR A 32 31.92 -25.73 7.25
CA THR A 32 30.76 -25.05 7.82
C THR A 32 31.28 -24.18 8.97
N GLY A 33 32.17 -23.23 8.68
CA GLY A 33 32.28 -22.03 9.48
C GLY A 33 31.05 -21.23 9.14
N ASN A 34 30.27 -20.80 10.13
CA ASN A 34 29.20 -19.84 9.90
C ASN A 34 29.79 -18.68 9.10
N GLN A 35 29.39 -18.54 7.83
CA GLN A 35 29.77 -17.41 7.02
C GLN A 35 29.32 -16.15 7.77
N THR A 36 30.22 -15.19 7.89
CA THR A 36 29.92 -13.93 8.57
C THR A 36 30.13 -12.78 7.62
N PHE A 37 29.27 -11.78 7.71
CA PHE A 37 29.25 -10.63 6.83
C PHE A 37 29.81 -9.41 7.57
N GLN A 38 30.69 -8.66 6.92
CA GLN A 38 31.25 -7.44 7.48
C GLN A 38 30.94 -6.27 6.54
N PHE A 39 29.83 -5.59 6.82
CA PHE A 39 29.42 -4.42 6.06
C PHE A 39 30.11 -3.15 6.56
N HIS A 40 30.35 -2.22 5.65
CA HIS A 40 30.77 -0.85 5.92
C HIS A 40 29.79 0.18 5.37
N THR A 41 28.80 -0.24 4.57
CA THR A 41 27.79 0.64 3.98
C THR A 41 26.44 -0.06 3.86
N ILE A 42 25.37 0.67 4.19
CA ILE A 42 24.00 0.35 3.74
C ILE A 42 23.59 1.37 2.68
N ALA A 43 23.05 0.87 1.57
CA ALA A 43 22.44 1.68 0.53
C ALA A 43 20.95 1.35 0.40
N SER A 44 20.07 2.35 0.36
CA SER A 44 18.66 2.13 0.01
C SER A 44 18.45 2.21 -1.49
N LEU A 45 17.58 1.37 -2.04
CA LEU A 45 17.18 1.39 -3.45
C LEU A 45 15.69 1.07 -3.57
N GLY A 46 14.90 1.95 -4.17
CA GLY A 46 13.46 1.71 -4.16
C GLY A 46 12.61 2.95 -4.33
N ASP A 47 11.40 2.87 -3.80
CA ASP A 47 10.38 3.91 -3.86
C ASP A 47 10.33 4.79 -2.59
N SER A 48 9.17 5.41 -2.33
CA SER A 48 8.93 6.33 -1.23
C SER A 48 8.90 5.67 0.16
N THR A 49 8.90 4.34 0.22
CA THR A 49 8.96 3.58 1.48
C THR A 49 10.36 3.59 2.07
N LEU A 50 11.39 3.68 1.22
CA LEU A 50 12.81 3.62 1.60
C LEU A 50 13.60 4.92 1.35
N GLY A 51 12.93 5.96 0.85
CA GLY A 51 13.56 7.24 0.53
C GLY A 51 12.55 8.33 0.22
N SER A 52 13.03 9.56 0.03
CA SER A 52 12.20 10.74 -0.29
C SER A 52 11.12 11.06 0.75
N ASP A 53 11.51 11.82 1.78
CA ASP A 53 10.60 12.39 2.77
C ASP A 53 10.35 13.89 2.53
N PRO A 54 9.45 14.28 1.61
CA PRO A 54 9.13 15.69 1.41
C PRO A 54 8.36 16.30 2.60
N THR A 55 7.80 15.46 3.48
CA THR A 55 6.94 15.86 4.61
C THR A 55 7.70 16.08 5.91
N GLY A 56 8.86 15.44 6.08
CA GLY A 56 9.65 15.44 7.32
C GLY A 56 9.14 14.47 8.40
N TYR A 57 8.07 13.71 8.13
CA TYR A 57 7.41 12.81 9.07
C TYR A 57 7.48 11.32 8.66
N ARG A 58 8.13 11.01 7.54
CA ARG A 58 8.33 9.63 7.05
C ARG A 58 9.69 9.09 7.44
N GLY A 59 10.63 9.96 7.79
CA GLY A 59 11.97 9.62 8.22
C GLY A 59 12.17 9.71 9.74
N PRO A 60 13.22 9.09 10.29
CA PRO A 60 14.24 8.33 9.57
C PRO A 60 13.67 7.01 9.03
N PHE A 61 14.08 6.63 7.81
CA PHE A 61 13.63 5.39 7.18
C PHE A 61 14.26 4.17 7.88
N ALA A 62 13.61 3.00 7.77
CA ALA A 62 14.12 1.77 8.35
C ALA A 62 15.58 1.46 7.92
N SER A 63 15.94 1.76 6.67
CA SER A 63 17.30 1.64 6.12
C SER A 63 18.32 2.54 6.83
N ILE A 64 17.94 3.77 7.18
CA ILE A 64 18.77 4.71 7.94
C ILE A 64 18.97 4.21 9.37
N HIS A 65 17.90 3.71 10.00
CA HIS A 65 17.98 3.10 11.32
C HIS A 65 18.95 1.91 11.34
N ALA A 66 18.89 1.03 10.34
CA ALA A 66 19.84 -0.08 10.23
C ALA A 66 21.29 0.39 10.08
N ALA A 67 21.55 1.37 9.22
CA ALA A 67 22.89 1.92 9.05
C ALA A 67 23.45 2.47 10.37
N ASN A 68 22.62 3.19 11.12
CA ASN A 68 23.00 3.73 12.43
C ASN A 68 23.26 2.62 13.46
N LEU A 69 22.38 1.61 13.55
CA LEU A 69 22.52 0.48 14.49
C LEU A 69 23.73 -0.40 14.17
N MET A 70 24.09 -0.51 12.89
CA MET A 70 25.27 -1.23 12.43
C MET A 70 26.55 -0.40 12.48
N GLU A 71 26.44 0.91 12.77
CA GLU A 71 27.54 1.88 12.78
C GLU A 71 28.27 1.95 11.41
N VAL A 72 27.52 1.95 10.32
CA VAL A 72 28.03 1.97 8.94
C VAL A 72 27.58 3.22 8.16
N ASP A 73 28.25 3.51 7.05
CA ASP A 73 27.85 4.61 6.17
C ASP A 73 26.47 4.36 5.53
N TYR A 74 25.69 5.41 5.31
CA TYR A 74 24.39 5.34 4.63
C TYR A 74 24.40 6.08 3.30
N TYR A 75 23.83 5.45 2.27
CA TYR A 75 23.53 6.07 0.98
C TYR A 75 22.04 5.94 0.64
N GLU A 76 21.37 7.07 0.39
CA GLU A 76 19.99 7.08 -0.09
C GLU A 76 19.95 7.04 -1.62
N GLY A 77 19.64 5.87 -2.18
CA GLY A 77 19.40 5.69 -3.62
C GLY A 77 17.92 5.56 -3.98
N ALA A 78 17.04 5.36 -2.99
CA ALA A 78 15.60 5.25 -3.17
C ALA A 78 14.95 6.61 -3.50
N VAL A 79 13.97 6.61 -4.41
CA VAL A 79 13.26 7.81 -4.82
C VAL A 79 11.75 7.57 -4.89
N GLY A 80 11.00 8.47 -4.26
CA GLY A 80 9.56 8.40 -4.19
C GLY A 80 8.87 8.31 -5.56
N GLY A 81 7.90 7.39 -5.65
CA GLY A 81 7.12 7.18 -6.87
C GLY A 81 7.77 6.26 -7.91
N ASP A 82 8.96 5.72 -7.66
CA ASP A 82 9.57 4.81 -8.62
C ASP A 82 8.79 3.50 -8.76
N ARG A 83 8.65 3.06 -10.01
CA ARG A 83 8.31 1.70 -10.40
C ARG A 83 9.59 0.93 -10.69
N SER A 84 9.50 -0.39 -10.75
CA SER A 84 10.65 -1.24 -11.05
C SER A 84 11.37 -0.81 -12.35
N TRP A 85 10.61 -0.49 -13.40
CA TRP A 85 11.18 -0.04 -14.67
C TRP A 85 11.67 1.41 -14.67
N THR A 86 11.07 2.33 -13.90
CA THR A 86 11.54 3.73 -13.86
C THR A 86 12.86 3.83 -13.11
N LEU A 87 13.02 3.04 -12.04
CA LEU A 87 14.26 2.88 -11.30
C LEU A 87 15.40 2.36 -12.20
N ILE A 88 15.09 1.36 -13.05
CA ILE A 88 16.04 0.84 -14.05
C ILE A 88 16.41 1.91 -15.06
N ASN A 89 15.42 2.56 -15.67
CA ASN A 89 15.63 3.58 -16.70
C ASN A 89 16.41 4.79 -16.19
N ALA A 90 16.25 5.13 -14.91
CA ALA A 90 17.00 6.18 -14.24
C ALA A 90 18.45 5.77 -13.89
N GLY A 91 18.81 4.50 -14.08
CA GLY A 91 20.16 3.99 -13.81
C GLY A 91 20.53 4.01 -12.32
N ARG A 92 19.55 3.91 -11.41
CA ARG A 92 19.81 3.98 -9.96
C ARG A 92 20.62 2.77 -9.47
N HIS A 93 20.16 1.58 -9.85
CA HIS A 93 20.85 0.32 -9.57
C HIS A 93 22.28 0.28 -10.16
N THR A 94 22.45 0.71 -11.42
CA THR A 94 23.80 0.83 -12.03
C THR A 94 24.66 1.86 -11.32
N SER A 95 24.09 3.01 -10.91
CA SER A 95 24.84 4.03 -10.17
C SER A 95 25.37 3.49 -8.84
N ILE A 96 24.58 2.69 -8.11
CA ILE A 96 25.06 2.01 -6.90
C ILE A 96 26.17 1.01 -7.25
N ALA A 97 25.94 0.14 -8.24
CA ALA A 97 26.90 -0.88 -8.66
C ALA A 97 28.24 -0.32 -9.17
N GLU A 98 28.25 0.91 -9.71
CA GLU A 98 29.46 1.60 -10.17
C GLU A 98 30.26 2.26 -9.03
N ASN A 99 29.61 2.60 -7.92
CA ASN A 99 30.22 3.36 -6.82
C ASN A 99 30.48 2.54 -5.56
N TYR A 100 29.87 1.36 -5.45
CA TYR A 100 29.95 0.46 -4.29
C TYR A 100 30.32 -0.96 -4.71
N SER A 101 30.75 -1.77 -3.74
CA SER A 101 31.20 -3.16 -3.96
C SER A 101 31.06 -4.01 -2.69
N ALA A 102 31.76 -5.14 -2.63
CA ALA A 102 31.93 -5.99 -1.44
C ALA A 102 32.02 -5.21 -0.13
N GLY A 103 31.22 -5.61 0.85
CA GLY A 103 31.04 -4.87 2.12
C GLY A 103 29.88 -3.86 2.09
N THR A 104 29.12 -3.80 1.00
CA THR A 104 27.88 -3.02 0.90
C THR A 104 26.66 -3.93 0.97
N LEU A 105 25.69 -3.58 1.81
CA LEU A 105 24.36 -4.18 1.81
C LEU A 105 23.37 -3.22 1.16
N VAL A 106 22.78 -3.61 0.04
CA VAL A 106 21.66 -2.86 -0.56
C VAL A 106 20.35 -3.38 0.01
N THR A 107 19.62 -2.51 0.71
CA THR A 107 18.25 -2.78 1.12
C THR A 107 17.31 -2.20 0.07
N MET A 108 16.48 -3.06 -0.55
CA MET A 108 15.66 -2.63 -1.68
C MET A 108 14.20 -3.01 -1.58
N MET A 109 13.33 -2.07 -1.93
CA MET A 109 11.89 -2.26 -2.04
C MET A 109 11.37 -1.44 -3.22
N VAL A 110 10.90 -2.13 -4.25
CA VAL A 110 10.22 -1.52 -5.39
C VAL A 110 9.17 -2.50 -5.90
N GLY A 111 8.04 -1.98 -6.35
CA GLY A 111 6.92 -2.80 -6.83
C GLY A 111 5.56 -2.34 -6.33
N ALA A 112 5.49 -1.54 -5.25
CA ALA A 112 4.21 -1.04 -4.76
C ALA A 112 3.46 -0.22 -5.83
N TRP A 113 4.19 0.63 -6.56
CA TRP A 113 3.63 1.39 -7.69
C TRP A 113 3.35 0.54 -8.93
N ASP A 114 4.11 -0.54 -9.17
CA ASP A 114 3.81 -1.51 -10.23
C ASP A 114 2.46 -2.21 -10.00
N PHE A 115 2.15 -2.52 -8.73
CA PHE A 115 0.85 -3.03 -8.30
C PHE A 115 -0.25 -1.97 -8.46
N ILE A 116 -0.02 -0.74 -8.01
CA ILE A 116 -0.99 0.36 -8.13
C ILE A 116 -1.30 0.66 -9.60
N ASP A 117 -0.31 0.67 -10.49
CA ASP A 117 -0.52 0.89 -11.92
C ASP A 117 -1.24 -0.28 -12.62
N SER A 118 -1.28 -1.46 -11.97
CA SER A 118 -1.92 -2.69 -12.46
C SER A 118 -3.24 -2.99 -11.77
N ASP A 119 -3.77 -2.06 -10.97
CA ASP A 119 -4.92 -2.23 -10.10
C ASP A 119 -6.16 -2.86 -10.78
N ILE A 120 -6.58 -2.35 -11.93
CA ILE A 120 -7.73 -2.87 -12.69
C ILE A 120 -7.47 -4.29 -13.18
N LYS A 121 -6.24 -4.59 -13.62
CA LYS A 121 -5.89 -5.95 -14.06
C LYS A 121 -5.93 -6.93 -12.90
N ILE A 122 -5.43 -6.52 -11.73
CA ILE A 122 -5.47 -7.32 -10.51
C ILE A 122 -6.93 -7.65 -10.18
N VAL A 123 -7.83 -6.67 -10.21
CA VAL A 123 -9.27 -6.86 -9.96
C VAL A 123 -9.93 -7.81 -10.97
N ASP A 124 -9.46 -7.83 -12.22
CA ASP A 124 -9.92 -8.77 -13.25
C ASP A 124 -9.29 -10.17 -13.13
N GLY A 125 -8.43 -10.40 -12.12
CA GLY A 125 -7.69 -11.65 -11.91
C GLY A 125 -6.53 -11.86 -12.89
N ASP A 126 -6.06 -10.81 -13.56
CA ASP A 126 -4.88 -10.82 -14.43
C ASP A 126 -3.63 -10.34 -13.67
N TYR A 127 -2.76 -11.28 -13.31
CA TYR A 127 -1.51 -11.03 -12.61
C TYR A 127 -0.28 -11.02 -13.52
N SER A 128 -0.47 -10.91 -14.84
CA SER A 128 0.64 -10.93 -15.83
C SER A 128 1.68 -9.81 -15.62
N PHE A 129 1.33 -8.73 -14.92
CA PHE A 129 2.29 -7.67 -14.58
C PHE A 129 3.45 -8.18 -13.71
N ILE A 130 3.23 -9.24 -12.91
CA ILE A 130 4.26 -9.86 -12.06
C ILE A 130 5.41 -10.41 -12.89
N GLU A 131 5.17 -10.90 -14.12
CA GLU A 131 6.25 -11.37 -15.00
C GLU A 131 7.24 -10.26 -15.35
N ASN A 132 6.73 -9.04 -15.58
CA ASN A 132 7.59 -7.88 -15.85
C ASN A 132 8.29 -7.40 -14.57
N LEU A 133 7.61 -7.46 -13.42
CA LEU A 133 8.20 -7.11 -12.14
C LEU A 133 9.35 -8.08 -11.79
N GLU A 134 9.17 -9.38 -12.00
CA GLU A 134 10.21 -10.40 -11.88
C GLU A 134 11.40 -10.09 -12.78
N GLU A 135 11.18 -9.86 -14.08
CA GLU A 135 12.27 -9.51 -15.01
C GLU A 135 13.05 -8.27 -14.55
N ASN A 136 12.33 -7.22 -14.14
CA ASN A 136 12.96 -5.98 -13.68
C ASN A 136 13.77 -6.19 -12.39
N ILE A 137 13.23 -6.92 -11.41
CA ILE A 137 13.92 -7.21 -10.15
C ILE A 137 15.18 -8.06 -10.40
N THR A 138 15.09 -9.08 -11.27
CA THR A 138 16.26 -9.86 -11.70
C THR A 138 17.34 -8.98 -12.33
N ILE A 139 16.98 -8.04 -13.23
CA ILE A 139 17.95 -7.09 -13.83
C ILE A 139 18.65 -6.26 -12.75
N ILE A 140 17.90 -5.76 -11.77
CA ILE A 140 18.45 -4.95 -10.67
C ILE A 140 19.43 -5.79 -9.84
N ILE A 141 19.01 -6.98 -9.41
CA ILE A 141 19.80 -7.88 -8.57
C ILE A 141 21.06 -8.33 -9.32
N ASP A 142 20.95 -8.80 -10.57
CA ASP A 142 22.09 -9.22 -11.39
C ASP A 142 23.16 -8.13 -11.48
N THR A 143 22.72 -6.87 -11.62
CA THR A 143 23.63 -5.72 -11.69
C THR A 143 24.36 -5.48 -10.37
N LEU A 144 23.67 -5.61 -9.24
CA LEU A 144 24.27 -5.42 -7.91
C LEU A 144 25.23 -6.57 -7.55
N ILE A 145 24.79 -7.82 -7.76
CA ILE A 145 25.60 -9.02 -7.49
C ILE A 145 26.87 -9.03 -8.35
N ALA A 146 26.80 -8.57 -9.60
CA ALA A 146 27.98 -8.48 -10.48
C ALA A 146 29.07 -7.52 -9.94
N SER A 147 28.72 -6.64 -8.99
CA SER A 147 29.64 -5.76 -8.27
C SER A 147 29.99 -6.25 -6.86
N ASP A 148 29.72 -7.52 -6.54
CA ASP A 148 29.93 -8.13 -5.21
C ASP A 148 29.13 -7.43 -4.08
N ILE A 149 27.94 -6.90 -4.38
CA ILE A 149 27.06 -6.26 -3.39
C ILE A 149 26.05 -7.29 -2.88
N ASP A 150 25.86 -7.40 -1.57
CA ASP A 150 24.80 -8.23 -0.98
C ASP A 150 23.47 -7.46 -0.97
N VAL A 151 22.34 -8.17 -1.13
CA VAL A 151 21.02 -7.57 -1.28
C VAL A 151 20.04 -8.11 -0.25
N LEU A 152 19.42 -7.21 0.51
CA LEU A 152 18.21 -7.48 1.28
C LEU A 152 17.01 -6.93 0.51
N VAL A 153 16.31 -7.79 -0.22
CA VAL A 153 15.16 -7.41 -1.05
C VAL A 153 13.86 -7.58 -0.26
N TRP A 154 13.01 -6.57 -0.28
CA TRP A 154 11.75 -6.56 0.47
C TRP A 154 10.64 -7.06 -0.44
N ASN A 155 9.82 -7.98 0.07
CA ASN A 155 8.52 -8.19 -0.54
C ASN A 155 7.60 -6.98 -0.24
N LEU A 156 6.36 -7.04 -0.70
CA LEU A 156 5.38 -5.98 -0.47
C LEU A 156 4.50 -6.34 0.74
N PRO A 157 3.91 -5.35 1.44
CA PRO A 157 2.84 -5.64 2.39
C PRO A 157 1.68 -6.31 1.65
N ASN A 158 0.73 -6.90 2.39
CA ASN A 158 -0.52 -7.29 1.76
C ASN A 158 -1.23 -6.03 1.23
N MET A 159 -1.23 -5.87 -0.10
CA MET A 159 -1.67 -4.64 -0.75
C MET A 159 -3.15 -4.35 -0.48
N SER A 160 -3.96 -5.37 -0.17
CA SER A 160 -5.36 -5.16 0.22
C SER A 160 -5.55 -4.40 1.54
N PHE A 161 -4.52 -4.30 2.37
CA PHE A 161 -4.57 -3.59 3.65
C PHE A 161 -4.04 -2.16 3.57
N LEU A 162 -3.51 -1.76 2.41
CA LEU A 162 -3.13 -0.36 2.21
C LEU A 162 -4.38 0.51 2.19
N PRO A 163 -4.47 1.54 3.05
CA PRO A 163 -5.65 2.40 3.09
C PRO A 163 -6.02 2.96 1.70
N PHE A 164 -5.01 3.24 0.86
CA PHE A 164 -5.20 3.73 -0.50
C PHE A 164 -6.04 2.78 -1.38
N LEU A 165 -5.79 1.47 -1.33
CA LEU A 165 -6.54 0.50 -2.12
C LEU A 165 -7.91 0.23 -1.51
N THR A 166 -8.02 0.27 -0.18
CA THR A 166 -9.32 0.12 0.50
C THR A 166 -10.28 1.28 0.24
N GLN A 167 -9.76 2.45 -0.11
CA GLN A 167 -10.51 3.66 -0.49
C GLN A 167 -11.05 3.57 -1.92
N ILE A 168 -10.27 2.99 -2.84
CA ILE A 168 -10.59 2.96 -4.28
C ILE A 168 -11.45 1.76 -4.65
N PHE A 169 -11.21 0.61 -4.02
CA PHE A 169 -11.81 -0.66 -4.42
C PHE A 169 -12.78 -1.22 -3.38
N PRO A 170 -13.93 -1.77 -3.81
CA PRO A 170 -14.87 -2.40 -2.88
C PRO A 170 -14.28 -3.69 -2.29
N THR A 171 -14.70 -4.05 -1.08
CA THR A 171 -14.10 -5.16 -0.31
C THR A 171 -14.15 -6.51 -1.01
N GLU A 172 -15.09 -6.71 -1.93
CA GLU A 172 -15.29 -7.94 -2.70
C GLU A 172 -14.11 -8.25 -3.62
N VAL A 173 -13.37 -7.23 -4.05
CA VAL A 173 -12.23 -7.40 -4.96
C VAL A 173 -10.88 -7.37 -4.24
N HIS A 174 -10.86 -7.03 -2.95
CA HIS A 174 -9.66 -7.06 -2.11
C HIS A 174 -8.93 -8.42 -2.11
N PRO A 175 -9.61 -9.59 -2.14
CA PRO A 175 -8.94 -10.88 -2.22
C PRO A 175 -7.99 -11.02 -3.41
N HIS A 176 -8.26 -10.33 -4.54
CA HIS A 176 -7.36 -10.35 -5.70
C HIS A 176 -6.03 -9.64 -5.42
N PHE A 177 -6.04 -8.56 -4.65
CA PHE A 177 -4.82 -7.88 -4.21
C PHE A 177 -4.03 -8.73 -3.21
N THR A 178 -4.71 -9.42 -2.29
CA THR A 178 -4.05 -10.39 -1.40
C THR A 178 -3.43 -11.54 -2.19
N GLU A 179 -4.14 -12.12 -3.17
CA GLU A 179 -3.63 -13.19 -4.02
C GLU A 179 -2.39 -12.73 -4.82
N ALA A 180 -2.46 -11.56 -5.45
CA ALA A 180 -1.33 -10.98 -6.18
C ALA A 180 -0.12 -10.71 -5.25
N SER A 181 -0.36 -10.22 -4.04
CA SER A 181 0.70 -9.96 -3.05
C SER A 181 1.40 -11.26 -2.65
N LEU A 182 0.62 -12.32 -2.34
CA LEU A 182 1.15 -13.64 -1.98
C LEU A 182 1.90 -14.29 -3.15
N LEU A 183 1.38 -14.16 -4.37
CA LEU A 183 2.04 -14.65 -5.57
C LEU A 183 3.40 -13.96 -5.77
N TRP A 184 3.45 -12.64 -5.60
CA TRP A 184 4.70 -11.89 -5.68
C TRP A 184 5.69 -12.27 -4.57
N ALA A 185 5.24 -12.40 -3.32
CA ALA A 185 6.11 -12.80 -2.22
C ALA A 185 6.77 -14.17 -2.49
N ASN A 186 5.99 -15.18 -2.89
CA ASN A 186 6.54 -16.50 -3.24
C ASN A 186 7.52 -16.42 -4.42
N ARG A 187 7.20 -15.60 -5.44
CA ARG A 187 8.09 -15.43 -6.58
C ARG A 187 9.40 -14.76 -6.19
N LEU A 188 9.35 -13.78 -5.29
CA LEU A 188 10.54 -13.10 -4.81
C LEU A 188 11.43 -14.02 -3.98
N ASP A 189 10.85 -14.92 -3.18
CA ASP A 189 11.60 -15.97 -2.49
C ASP A 189 12.31 -16.90 -3.49
N GLU A 190 11.64 -17.35 -4.55
CA GLU A 190 12.26 -18.16 -5.62
C GLU A 190 13.41 -17.42 -6.33
N ILE A 191 13.24 -16.11 -6.57
CA ILE A 191 14.30 -15.26 -7.14
C ILE A 191 15.48 -15.22 -6.18
N ALA A 192 15.27 -14.89 -4.91
CA ALA A 192 16.35 -14.78 -3.92
C ALA A 192 17.11 -16.10 -3.75
N ASP A 193 16.40 -17.22 -3.64
CA ASP A 193 16.98 -18.56 -3.53
C ASP A 193 17.93 -18.88 -4.70
N SER A 194 17.66 -18.36 -5.90
CA SER A 194 18.51 -18.58 -7.07
C SER A 194 19.89 -17.91 -6.98
N TYR A 195 20.05 -16.92 -6.10
CA TYR A 195 21.32 -16.22 -5.85
C TYR A 195 22.06 -16.73 -4.59
N GLY A 196 21.53 -17.74 -3.91
CA GLY A 196 22.14 -18.30 -2.71
C GLY A 196 22.23 -17.28 -1.57
N GLU A 197 23.38 -17.20 -0.91
CA GLU A 197 23.53 -16.38 0.30
C GLU A 197 23.64 -14.86 0.04
N SER A 198 23.86 -14.44 -1.21
CA SER A 198 24.05 -13.02 -1.55
C SER A 198 22.76 -12.21 -1.65
N VAL A 199 21.61 -12.87 -1.76
CA VAL A 199 20.29 -12.22 -1.81
C VAL A 199 19.39 -12.84 -0.77
N GLN A 200 18.76 -12.00 0.04
CA GLN A 200 17.92 -12.43 1.15
C GLN A 200 16.64 -11.61 1.15
N VAL A 201 15.49 -12.25 1.40
CA VAL A 201 14.20 -11.56 1.44
C VAL A 201 13.94 -10.96 2.83
N PHE A 202 13.59 -9.69 2.93
CA PHE A 202 12.90 -9.19 4.11
C PHE A 202 11.40 -9.34 3.90
N ASP A 203 10.76 -10.15 4.75
CA ASP A 203 9.33 -10.42 4.67
C ASP A 203 8.51 -9.28 5.31
N LEU A 204 8.40 -8.18 4.56
CA LEU A 204 7.58 -7.03 4.90
C LEU A 204 6.10 -7.41 5.06
N MET A 205 5.59 -8.38 4.28
CA MET A 205 4.22 -8.85 4.41
C MET A 205 3.93 -9.33 5.83
N THR A 206 4.69 -10.29 6.33
CA THR A 206 4.52 -10.81 7.70
C THR A 206 4.78 -9.73 8.76
N ALA A 207 5.81 -8.89 8.57
CA ALA A 207 6.10 -7.79 9.50
C ALA A 207 4.93 -6.79 9.58
N SER A 208 4.36 -6.41 8.44
CA SER A 208 3.21 -5.51 8.36
C SER A 208 1.95 -6.15 8.96
N ASP A 209 1.69 -7.43 8.70
CA ASP A 209 0.54 -8.14 9.27
C ASP A 209 0.61 -8.21 10.80
N ASP A 210 1.78 -8.48 11.38
CA ASP A 210 1.96 -8.47 12.84
C ASP A 210 1.72 -7.05 13.39
N LEU A 211 2.29 -6.03 12.76
CA LEU A 211 2.06 -4.64 13.13
C LEU A 211 0.60 -4.20 12.99
N LEU A 212 -0.18 -4.76 12.06
CA LEU A 212 -1.60 -4.44 11.92
C LEU A 212 -2.47 -5.20 12.91
N GLN A 213 -2.24 -6.50 13.09
CA GLN A 213 -3.15 -7.39 13.81
C GLN A 213 -2.81 -7.54 15.29
N ASN A 214 -1.55 -7.31 15.67
CA ASN A 214 -1.07 -7.62 17.00
C ASN A 214 -0.73 -6.36 17.80
N LYS A 215 -1.57 -6.03 18.78
CA LYS A 215 -1.35 -4.91 19.69
C LYS A 215 0.00 -4.98 20.40
N SER A 216 0.47 -6.17 20.81
CA SER A 216 1.76 -6.27 21.51
C SER A 216 2.97 -5.90 20.62
N ALA A 217 2.81 -5.92 19.30
CA ALA A 217 3.85 -5.45 18.36
C ALA A 217 3.93 -3.92 18.29
N ARG A 218 2.93 -3.21 18.82
CA ARG A 218 2.81 -1.75 18.82
C ARG A 218 2.87 -1.12 20.21
N GLU A 219 2.88 -1.92 21.27
CA GLU A 219 3.00 -1.45 22.65
C GLU A 219 4.44 -1.03 22.93
N LEU A 220 4.61 0.22 23.34
CA LEU A 220 5.86 0.84 23.75
C LEU A 220 5.70 1.33 25.20
N GLY A 221 6.00 0.45 26.15
CA GLY A 221 5.79 0.70 27.57
C GLY A 221 4.32 0.91 27.92
N SER A 222 3.96 2.15 28.28
CA SER A 222 2.56 2.54 28.55
C SER A 222 1.81 3.11 27.35
N HIS A 223 2.48 3.21 26.19
CA HIS A 223 1.93 3.80 24.98
C HIS A 223 1.63 2.72 23.95
N GLU A 224 0.73 3.00 23.01
CA GLU A 224 0.45 2.16 21.85
C GLU A 224 0.58 3.02 20.60
N VAL A 225 1.36 2.54 19.62
CA VAL A 225 1.34 3.09 18.27
C VAL A 225 0.03 2.67 17.61
N ILE A 226 -0.67 3.62 17.02
CA ILE A 226 -2.00 3.42 16.46
C ILE A 226 -1.90 2.72 15.10
N SER A 227 -2.65 1.64 14.90
CA SER A 227 -2.72 0.95 13.60
C SER A 227 -3.76 1.57 12.67
N PRO A 228 -3.61 1.42 11.34
CA PRO A 228 -4.66 1.67 10.36
C PRO A 228 -6.02 1.08 10.76
N PRO A 229 -7.15 1.71 10.36
CA PRO A 229 -7.26 2.75 9.34
C PRO A 229 -6.91 4.18 9.81
N GLU A 230 -6.62 4.37 11.09
CA GLU A 230 -6.22 5.68 11.61
C GLU A 230 -4.82 6.05 11.11
N MET A 231 -4.71 7.27 10.58
CA MET A 231 -3.47 7.85 10.05
C MET A 231 -3.22 9.16 10.78
N CYS A 232 -1.98 9.37 11.21
CA CYS A 232 -1.56 10.57 11.92
C CYS A 232 -0.05 10.73 11.86
N GLU A 233 0.45 11.94 12.10
CA GLU A 233 1.84 12.28 11.79
C GLU A 233 2.89 11.52 12.61
N LYS A 234 2.61 11.26 13.89
CA LYS A 234 3.65 10.82 14.84
C LYS A 234 3.32 9.57 15.64
N ASN A 235 2.05 9.33 15.94
CA ASN A 235 1.65 8.24 16.86
C ASN A 235 1.04 7.04 16.14
N CYS A 236 0.85 7.14 14.83
CA CYS A 236 0.26 6.09 14.00
C CYS A 236 1.34 5.33 13.26
N ILE A 237 1.07 4.11 12.83
CA ILE A 237 1.96 3.39 11.90
C ILE A 237 2.04 4.15 10.57
N MET A 238 0.93 4.67 10.08
CA MET A 238 0.79 5.29 8.76
C MET A 238 0.59 6.80 8.86
N VAL A 239 1.36 7.57 8.10
CA VAL A 239 1.21 9.04 7.99
C VAL A 239 0.15 9.41 6.96
N ASP A 240 0.06 8.62 5.91
CA ASP A 240 -0.93 8.74 4.85
C ASP A 240 -1.38 7.34 4.40
N SER A 241 -2.15 7.26 3.32
CA SER A 241 -2.77 6.01 2.87
C SER A 241 -1.79 4.99 2.26
N LEU A 242 -0.50 5.30 2.23
CA LEU A 242 0.56 4.48 1.61
C LEU A 242 1.82 4.36 2.47
N HIS A 243 2.18 5.39 3.25
CA HIS A 243 3.52 5.50 3.84
C HIS A 243 3.50 5.37 5.36
N PRO A 244 4.51 4.72 5.95
CA PRO A 244 4.74 4.73 7.39
C PRO A 244 5.16 6.11 7.91
N THR A 245 4.86 6.38 9.18
CA THR A 245 5.44 7.49 9.97
C THR A 245 6.87 7.16 10.41
N SER A 246 7.56 8.13 11.04
CA SER A 246 8.84 7.91 11.73
C SER A 246 8.80 6.73 12.72
N VAL A 247 7.77 6.63 13.58
CA VAL A 247 7.65 5.49 14.52
C VAL A 247 7.31 4.19 13.80
N GLY A 248 6.50 4.25 12.73
CA GLY A 248 6.23 3.11 11.86
C GLY A 248 7.52 2.57 11.20
N GLN A 249 8.37 3.46 10.70
CA GLN A 249 9.69 3.10 10.17
C GLN A 249 10.61 2.51 11.24
N GLY A 250 10.61 3.07 12.45
CA GLY A 250 11.37 2.52 13.57
C GLY A 250 10.93 1.10 13.95
N LEU A 251 9.62 0.85 14.00
CA LEU A 251 9.09 -0.49 14.23
C LEU A 251 9.53 -1.46 13.13
N LEU A 252 9.38 -1.07 11.85
CA LEU A 252 9.85 -1.87 10.72
C LEU A 252 11.37 -2.10 10.75
N ALA A 253 12.16 -1.13 11.20
CA ALA A 253 13.60 -1.28 11.35
C ALA A 253 13.94 -2.43 12.30
N ASN A 254 13.19 -2.62 13.39
CA ASN A 254 13.41 -3.75 14.30
C ASN A 254 13.12 -5.11 13.65
N TYR A 255 12.09 -5.23 12.81
CA TYR A 255 11.85 -6.44 12.02
C TYR A 255 12.98 -6.66 11.00
N MET A 256 13.37 -5.61 10.29
CA MET A 256 14.45 -5.68 9.30
C MET A 256 15.78 -6.07 9.95
N MET A 257 16.13 -5.49 11.11
CA MET A 257 17.38 -5.81 11.82
C MET A 257 17.41 -7.25 12.33
N ARG A 258 16.26 -7.82 12.74
CA ARG A 258 16.17 -9.25 13.05
C ARG A 258 16.47 -10.09 11.81
N ALA A 259 15.91 -9.72 10.66
CA ALA A 259 16.20 -10.40 9.39
C ALA A 259 17.68 -10.25 9.00
N ILE A 260 18.29 -9.08 9.18
CA ILE A 260 19.73 -8.88 8.93
C ILE A 260 20.57 -9.77 9.86
N ASN A 261 20.28 -9.81 11.15
CA ASN A 261 21.02 -10.66 12.09
C ASN A 261 20.89 -12.15 11.77
N GLU A 262 19.72 -12.59 11.32
CA GLU A 262 19.47 -13.98 10.93
C GLU A 262 20.17 -14.34 9.62
N LYS A 263 20.07 -13.47 8.61
CA LYS A 263 20.45 -13.79 7.23
C LYS A 263 21.85 -13.33 6.85
N PHE A 264 22.38 -12.32 7.54
CA PHE A 264 23.72 -11.76 7.36
C PHE A 264 24.44 -11.64 8.72
N PRO A 265 24.76 -12.75 9.39
CA PRO A 265 25.32 -12.72 10.74
C PRO A 265 26.68 -12.01 10.77
N SER A 266 26.82 -11.09 11.72
CA SER A 266 28.04 -10.31 11.93
C SER A 266 29.11 -11.11 12.68
N PRO A 267 30.40 -10.90 12.39
CA PRO A 267 31.49 -11.54 13.12
C PRO A 267 31.56 -11.12 14.61
N ASN A 268 30.90 -10.02 14.98
CA ASN A 268 30.90 -9.47 16.34
C ASN A 268 29.63 -9.84 17.14
N GLY A 269 28.77 -10.70 16.57
CA GLY A 269 27.45 -11.02 17.11
C GLY A 269 26.36 -10.09 16.58
N ASP A 270 25.13 -10.33 17.02
CA ASP A 270 23.94 -9.64 16.57
C ASP A 270 24.06 -8.12 16.74
N TYR A 271 23.68 -7.40 15.69
CA TYR A 271 23.48 -5.95 15.75
C TYR A 271 22.31 -5.61 16.68
N PRO A 272 22.37 -4.46 17.37
CA PRO A 272 21.30 -4.03 18.25
C PRO A 272 20.00 -3.75 17.49
N LEU A 273 18.90 -3.76 18.23
CA LEU A 273 17.60 -3.25 17.80
C LEU A 273 17.40 -1.86 18.41
N LEU A 274 16.51 -1.04 17.84
CA LEU A 274 16.01 0.16 18.51
C LEU A 274 15.35 -0.23 19.83
N SER A 275 15.78 0.44 20.89
CA SER A 275 15.18 0.33 22.22
C SER A 275 13.78 0.95 22.25
N GLU A 276 13.01 0.60 23.29
CA GLU A 276 11.70 1.20 23.52
C GLU A 276 11.78 2.73 23.68
N GLU A 277 12.82 3.25 24.33
CA GLU A 277 13.04 4.69 24.48
C GLU A 277 13.30 5.38 23.14
N GLU A 278 14.09 4.75 22.26
CA GLU A 278 14.34 5.25 20.91
C GLU A 278 13.08 5.23 20.05
N LEU A 279 12.27 4.17 20.13
CA LEU A 279 10.99 4.09 19.42
C LEU A 279 9.98 5.13 19.93
N ILE A 280 9.92 5.34 21.25
CA ILE A 280 9.09 6.39 21.86
C ILE A 280 9.51 7.78 21.38
N ALA A 281 10.80 8.03 21.20
CA ALA A 281 11.33 9.31 20.72
C ALA A 281 11.02 9.58 19.23
N LEU A 282 10.63 8.56 18.46
CA LEU A 282 10.14 8.70 17.08
C LEU A 282 8.66 9.06 17.00
N ALA A 283 7.95 8.98 18.12
CA ALA A 283 6.55 9.36 18.27
C ALA A 283 6.42 10.60 19.16
N ASP A 284 5.20 11.09 19.29
CA ASP A 284 4.85 12.20 20.19
C ASP A 284 3.72 11.78 21.12
N PHE A 285 4.03 10.81 21.98
CA PHE A 285 3.11 10.35 23.00
C PHE A 285 2.88 11.38 24.12
N SER A 286 3.74 12.40 24.21
CA SER A 286 3.53 13.57 25.09
C SER A 286 2.30 14.41 24.73
N LEU A 287 1.74 14.22 23.53
CA LEU A 287 0.51 14.89 23.09
C LEU A 287 -0.78 14.21 23.57
N SER A 288 -0.73 13.16 24.39
CA SER A 288 -1.97 12.56 24.92
C SER A 288 -2.73 13.49 25.89
N GLU A 289 -2.19 14.64 26.31
CA GLU A 289 -2.90 15.63 27.15
C GLU A 289 -2.37 17.08 26.97
N GLN A 290 -2.28 17.62 25.75
CA GLN A 290 -2.32 19.09 25.60
C GLN A 290 -3.79 19.49 25.46
N PRO A 291 -4.36 20.35 26.33
CA PRO A 291 -5.64 20.97 26.04
C PRO A 291 -5.41 21.75 24.75
N ASN A 292 -6.09 21.36 23.67
CA ASN A 292 -6.10 22.18 22.48
C ASN A 292 -6.47 23.59 22.92
N GLU A 293 -5.64 24.58 22.60
CA GLU A 293 -6.00 25.97 22.81
C GLU A 293 -7.34 26.19 22.10
N GLU A 294 -8.36 26.61 22.86
CA GLU A 294 -9.71 26.82 22.37
C GLU A 294 -9.67 27.93 21.30
N ILE A 295 -10.05 27.59 20.07
CA ILE A 295 -10.02 28.50 18.93
C ILE A 295 -11.43 29.08 18.77
N MET A 296 -11.54 30.39 18.97
CA MET A 296 -12.72 31.16 18.60
C MET A 296 -12.45 31.91 17.30
N ILE A 297 -13.13 31.51 16.22
CA ILE A 297 -13.02 32.16 14.91
C ILE A 297 -13.83 33.46 14.93
N GLU A 298 -13.17 34.59 14.66
CA GLU A 298 -13.87 35.86 14.41
C GLU A 298 -14.39 35.92 12.96
N GLY A 299 -15.70 36.15 12.82
CA GLY A 299 -16.35 36.30 11.51
C GLY A 299 -16.98 35.01 11.00
N ASP A 300 -16.87 34.78 9.69
CA ASP A 300 -17.50 33.66 9.02
C ASP A 300 -16.66 32.38 9.17
N VAL A 301 -17.18 31.44 9.95
CA VAL A 301 -16.50 30.18 10.26
C VAL A 301 -16.27 29.30 9.04
N THR A 302 -17.10 29.42 8.00
CA THR A 302 -16.97 28.67 6.74
C THR A 302 -15.86 29.19 5.84
N LYS A 303 -15.21 30.30 6.22
CA LYS A 303 -14.07 30.88 5.50
C LYS A 303 -12.75 30.72 6.23
N ALA A 304 -12.77 30.17 7.44
CA ALA A 304 -11.56 29.95 8.23
C ALA A 304 -10.77 28.77 7.66
N CYS A 305 -9.48 29.00 7.43
CA CYS A 305 -8.57 28.00 6.92
C CYS A 305 -7.67 27.47 8.04
N PHE A 306 -7.51 26.15 8.07
CA PHE A 306 -6.72 25.43 9.05
C PHE A 306 -5.62 24.65 8.36
N ASP A 307 -4.43 24.65 8.95
CA ASP A 307 -3.40 23.74 8.50
C ASP A 307 -3.84 22.32 8.88
N TRP A 308 -3.96 21.45 7.88
CA TRP A 308 -4.41 20.07 8.09
C TRP A 308 -3.37 19.23 8.82
N SER A 309 -2.10 19.66 8.83
CA SER A 309 -0.99 19.03 9.55
C SER A 309 -0.97 19.39 11.04
N GLU A 310 -1.37 20.61 11.40
CA GLU A 310 -1.29 21.12 12.78
C GLU A 310 -2.62 21.03 13.55
N SER A 311 -3.71 20.66 12.87
CA SER A 311 -5.05 20.68 13.46
C SER A 311 -5.54 19.28 13.86
N SER A 312 -6.20 19.19 15.00
CA SER A 312 -6.88 17.97 15.41
C SER A 312 -8.32 17.95 14.90
N TYR A 313 -8.79 16.77 14.48
CA TYR A 313 -10.13 16.59 13.92
C TYR A 313 -10.91 15.53 14.69
N ARG A 314 -12.23 15.74 14.79
CA ARG A 314 -13.20 14.71 15.14
C ARG A 314 -13.99 14.32 13.90
N GLN A 315 -14.42 13.08 13.84
CA GLN A 315 -15.19 12.56 12.72
C GLN A 315 -16.68 12.50 13.05
N MET A 316 -17.49 12.86 12.06
CA MET A 316 -18.95 12.70 12.08
C MET A 316 -19.35 11.99 10.79
N TYR A 317 -19.98 10.82 10.88
CA TYR A 317 -20.46 10.09 9.71
C TYR A 317 -21.64 10.82 9.06
N LEU A 318 -21.66 10.90 7.73
CA LEU A 318 -22.75 11.52 6.98
C LEU A 318 -23.25 10.56 5.91
N SER A 319 -24.53 10.19 5.98
CA SER A 319 -25.23 9.47 4.93
C SER A 319 -26.39 10.30 4.39
N ILE A 320 -26.55 10.26 3.06
CA ILE A 320 -27.66 10.91 2.36
C ILE A 320 -28.30 9.86 1.48
N SER A 321 -29.62 9.76 1.46
CA SER A 321 -30.34 8.85 0.59
C SER A 321 -31.57 9.51 -0.04
N ASN A 322 -31.94 9.05 -1.23
CA ASN A 322 -33.15 9.44 -1.96
C ASN A 322 -33.94 8.19 -2.33
N ASN A 323 -35.17 8.07 -1.82
CA ASN A 323 -36.03 6.90 -2.00
C ASN A 323 -35.35 5.57 -1.62
N GLY A 324 -34.46 5.61 -0.63
CA GLY A 324 -33.71 4.46 -0.14
C GLY A 324 -32.44 4.12 -0.95
N GLU A 325 -32.13 4.90 -1.98
CA GLU A 325 -30.85 4.82 -2.70
C GLU A 325 -29.85 5.82 -2.12
N ASP A 326 -28.64 5.36 -1.80
CA ASP A 326 -27.59 6.21 -1.22
C ASP A 326 -27.06 7.21 -2.25
N ILE A 327 -26.93 8.46 -1.83
CA ILE A 327 -26.31 9.53 -2.59
C ILE A 327 -24.88 9.71 -2.07
N GLN A 328 -23.91 9.51 -2.97
CA GLN A 328 -22.51 9.67 -2.64
C GLN A 328 -22.18 11.13 -2.37
N VAL A 329 -21.65 11.41 -1.17
CA VAL A 329 -21.02 12.68 -0.84
C VAL A 329 -19.61 12.66 -1.44
N PRO A 330 -19.22 13.64 -2.28
CA PRO A 330 -17.86 13.76 -2.79
C PRO A 330 -16.85 13.85 -1.64
N SER A 331 -15.73 13.14 -1.78
CA SER A 331 -14.61 13.28 -0.84
C SER A 331 -13.87 14.59 -1.06
N TYR A 332 -13.21 15.08 -0.01
CA TYR A 332 -12.35 16.28 0.00
C TYR A 332 -13.07 17.60 -0.25
N ILE A 333 -14.40 17.66 -0.06
CA ILE A 333 -15.12 18.91 0.08
C ILE A 333 -14.48 19.70 1.20
N GLY A 334 -14.13 20.96 0.98
CA GLY A 334 -13.50 21.79 2.00
C GLY A 334 -11.99 21.56 2.17
N PHE A 335 -11.37 20.67 1.39
CA PHE A 335 -9.92 20.49 1.36
C PHE A 335 -9.30 21.15 0.12
N ASN A 336 -8.18 21.86 0.30
CA ASN A 336 -7.41 22.50 -0.78
C ASN A 336 -8.27 23.30 -1.78
N THR A 337 -9.23 24.08 -1.24
CA THR A 337 -10.14 24.88 -2.05
C THR A 337 -9.44 26.14 -2.59
N GLU A 338 -10.09 26.89 -3.48
CA GLU A 338 -9.55 28.16 -3.95
C GLU A 338 -9.27 29.15 -2.81
N LEU A 339 -10.12 29.12 -1.76
CA LEU A 339 -9.99 29.94 -0.56
C LEU A 339 -8.92 29.41 0.39
N CYS A 340 -8.98 28.11 0.72
CA CYS A 340 -8.04 27.45 1.63
C CYS A 340 -7.06 26.57 0.85
N ARG A 341 -6.07 27.23 0.20
CA ARG A 341 -5.06 26.55 -0.61
C ARG A 341 -4.05 25.84 0.28
N GLN A 342 -3.80 24.56 0.00
CA GLN A 342 -2.93 23.69 0.81
C GLN A 342 -3.37 23.59 2.28
N SER A 343 -4.65 23.81 2.54
CA SER A 343 -5.26 23.86 3.86
C SER A 343 -6.67 23.28 3.81
N THR A 344 -7.33 23.16 4.95
CA THR A 344 -8.73 22.77 5.08
C THR A 344 -9.57 23.96 5.52
N HIS A 345 -10.87 23.89 5.26
CA HIS A 345 -11.85 24.66 6.01
C HIS A 345 -12.04 24.08 7.41
N VAL A 346 -12.84 24.74 8.25
CA VAL A 346 -13.21 24.25 9.59
C VAL A 346 -13.83 22.84 9.58
N MET A 347 -14.36 22.42 8.43
CA MET A 347 -14.83 21.07 8.16
C MET A 347 -14.44 20.65 6.74
N TYR A 348 -14.15 19.36 6.55
CA TYR A 348 -13.96 18.79 5.21
C TYR A 348 -14.46 17.35 5.13
N SER A 349 -14.89 16.88 3.95
CA SER A 349 -15.35 15.49 3.78
C SER A 349 -14.19 14.51 3.57
N GLY A 350 -14.27 13.36 4.21
CA GLY A 350 -13.63 12.12 3.79
C GLY A 350 -14.57 11.30 2.90
N GLU A 351 -14.42 9.98 2.88
CA GLU A 351 -15.27 9.10 2.05
C GLU A 351 -16.68 8.87 2.61
N SER A 352 -16.80 8.72 3.93
CA SER A 352 -18.07 8.46 4.62
C SER A 352 -18.30 9.36 5.84
N SER A 353 -17.40 10.34 6.03
CA SER A 353 -17.37 11.19 7.21
C SER A 353 -17.08 12.64 6.84
N VAL A 354 -17.42 13.52 7.77
CA VAL A 354 -17.01 14.92 7.82
C VAL A 354 -16.00 15.02 8.96
N ASN A 355 -14.78 15.46 8.63
CA ASN A 355 -13.74 15.80 9.59
C ASN A 355 -13.98 17.25 10.05
N ILE A 356 -14.02 17.46 11.37
CA ILE A 356 -14.37 18.74 12.00
C ILE A 356 -13.25 19.12 12.96
N ILE A 357 -12.74 20.35 12.88
CA ILE A 357 -11.68 20.82 13.80
C ILE A 357 -12.16 20.70 15.25
N SER A 358 -11.40 19.97 16.08
CA SER A 358 -11.85 19.53 17.41
C SER A 358 -11.87 20.62 18.47
N ASN A 359 -11.12 21.71 18.29
CA ASN A 359 -10.92 22.76 19.29
C ASN A 359 -11.60 24.08 18.96
N ILE A 360 -12.62 24.06 18.11
CA ILE A 360 -13.43 25.24 17.79
C ILE A 360 -14.49 25.47 18.86
N GLU A 361 -14.54 26.67 19.44
CA GLU A 361 -15.62 27.08 20.37
C GLU A 361 -16.87 27.57 19.65
N ASN A 362 -16.75 28.00 18.39
CA ASN A 362 -17.90 28.43 17.59
C ASN A 362 -18.95 27.30 17.52
N ASN A 363 -20.23 27.67 17.55
CA ASN A 363 -21.31 26.73 17.28
C ASN A 363 -21.29 26.30 15.80
N LEU A 364 -20.61 25.18 15.52
CA LEU A 364 -20.61 24.57 14.20
C LEU A 364 -21.95 23.87 13.94
N THR A 365 -22.41 23.95 12.70
CA THR A 365 -23.68 23.40 12.25
C THR A 365 -23.49 22.56 11.00
N LEU A 366 -24.44 21.67 10.71
CA LEU A 366 -24.45 20.93 9.46
C LEU A 366 -24.58 21.87 8.25
N ASN A 367 -25.31 22.97 8.41
CA ASN A 367 -25.47 24.00 7.37
C ASN A 367 -24.13 24.62 6.95
N HIS A 368 -23.20 24.83 7.89
CA HIS A 368 -21.85 25.32 7.57
C HIS A 368 -21.10 24.34 6.65
N PHE A 369 -21.29 23.02 6.80
CA PHE A 369 -20.67 22.04 5.91
C PHE A 369 -21.25 22.11 4.49
N PHE A 370 -22.57 22.21 4.36
CA PHE A 370 -23.22 22.40 3.05
C PHE A 370 -22.85 23.74 2.38
N GLU A 371 -22.60 24.79 3.17
CA GLU A 371 -22.07 26.06 2.67
C GLU A 371 -20.63 25.92 2.14
N ILE A 372 -19.75 25.19 2.86
CA ILE A 372 -18.39 24.87 2.38
C ILE A 372 -18.43 24.02 1.10
N TRP A 373 -19.40 23.10 1.02
CA TRP A 373 -19.66 22.29 -0.18
C TRP A 373 -20.16 23.15 -1.35
N GLY A 374 -20.95 24.18 -1.06
CA GLY A 374 -21.64 24.97 -2.07
C GLY A 374 -22.95 24.34 -2.55
N GLU A 375 -23.51 23.41 -1.77
CA GLU A 375 -24.76 22.70 -2.07
C GLU A 375 -25.94 23.27 -1.27
N ASN A 376 -27.14 23.19 -1.83
CA ASN A 376 -28.34 23.67 -1.14
C ASN A 376 -28.75 22.69 -0.03
N PHE A 377 -29.12 23.19 1.14
CA PHE A 377 -29.62 22.35 2.23
C PHE A 377 -30.67 23.07 3.07
N SER A 378 -31.85 22.47 3.15
CA SER A 378 -33.00 22.94 3.93
C SER A 378 -33.97 21.79 4.19
N SER A 379 -35.02 22.02 4.99
CA SER A 379 -36.08 21.04 5.22
C SER A 379 -36.91 20.69 3.98
N GLN A 380 -36.69 21.36 2.85
CA GLN A 380 -37.43 21.17 1.59
C GLN A 380 -36.53 20.85 0.39
N GLN A 381 -35.21 20.88 0.56
CA GLN A 381 -34.26 20.69 -0.52
C GLN A 381 -32.91 20.20 0.00
N ILE A 382 -32.32 19.23 -0.68
CA ILE A 382 -30.93 18.82 -0.51
C ILE A 382 -30.25 18.73 -1.88
N MET A 383 -29.12 19.43 -2.05
CA MET A 383 -28.47 19.63 -3.34
C MET A 383 -29.47 20.15 -4.38
N ASP A 384 -29.58 19.49 -5.54
CA ASP A 384 -30.57 19.81 -6.57
C ASP A 384 -31.91 19.08 -6.41
N LEU A 385 -32.10 18.32 -5.33
CA LEU A 385 -33.29 17.51 -5.08
C LEU A 385 -34.26 18.23 -4.15
N ALA A 386 -35.42 18.62 -4.69
CA ALA A 386 -36.51 19.21 -3.92
C ALA A 386 -37.50 18.14 -3.44
N VAL A 387 -38.15 18.41 -2.31
CA VAL A 387 -39.29 17.64 -1.83
C VAL A 387 -40.48 17.88 -2.77
N SER A 388 -41.03 16.80 -3.35
CA SER A 388 -42.23 16.87 -4.21
C SER A 388 -43.51 16.79 -3.39
N ASP A 389 -44.67 17.06 -4.02
CA ASP A 389 -45.97 16.92 -3.38
C ASP A 389 -46.15 15.48 -2.82
N GLY A 390 -46.40 15.38 -1.50
CA GLY A 390 -46.52 14.09 -0.80
C GLY A 390 -45.20 13.44 -0.39
N GLY A 391 -44.05 14.06 -0.69
CA GLY A 391 -42.74 13.66 -0.19
C GLY A 391 -42.35 14.34 1.13
N TYR A 392 -41.19 13.95 1.67
CA TYR A 392 -40.59 14.57 2.85
C TYR A 392 -39.07 14.39 2.89
N LEU A 393 -38.40 15.27 3.64
CA LEU A 393 -37.02 15.11 4.09
C LEU A 393 -37.02 14.81 5.59
N ALA A 394 -36.33 13.75 5.98
CA ALA A 394 -36.07 13.42 7.38
C ALA A 394 -34.57 13.49 7.67
N LEU A 395 -34.21 13.96 8.85
CA LEU A 395 -32.83 14.03 9.33
C LEU A 395 -32.74 13.34 10.68
N TYR A 396 -31.70 12.54 10.88
CA TYR A 396 -31.44 11.84 12.12
C TYR A 396 -30.04 12.22 12.63
N LEU A 397 -29.95 12.55 13.91
CA LEU A 397 -28.69 12.75 14.63
C LEU A 397 -28.51 11.57 15.59
N ASP A 398 -27.44 10.81 15.44
CA ASP A 398 -27.16 9.60 16.23
C ASP A 398 -28.34 8.61 16.28
N GLY A 399 -29.07 8.50 15.16
CA GLY A 399 -30.24 7.64 15.01
C GLY A 399 -31.55 8.20 15.57
N VAL A 400 -31.56 9.42 16.11
CA VAL A 400 -32.77 10.11 16.61
C VAL A 400 -33.23 11.15 15.61
N GLU A 401 -34.50 11.11 15.22
CA GLU A 401 -35.08 12.06 14.27
C GLU A 401 -35.02 13.49 14.83
N TYR A 402 -34.53 14.42 14.01
CA TYR A 402 -34.38 15.82 14.34
C TYR A 402 -35.59 16.63 13.89
N ASP A 403 -36.33 17.18 14.85
CA ASP A 403 -37.53 18.01 14.64
C ASP A 403 -37.28 19.52 14.86
N GLY A 404 -36.02 19.90 15.00
CA GLY A 404 -35.59 21.28 15.28
C GLY A 404 -35.50 22.19 14.06
N ASP A 405 -34.74 23.28 14.21
CA ASP A 405 -34.55 24.30 13.17
C ASP A 405 -33.48 23.89 12.16
N TRP A 406 -33.91 23.62 10.93
CA TRP A 406 -33.03 23.23 9.82
C TRP A 406 -32.13 24.34 9.29
N SER A 407 -32.30 25.59 9.73
CA SER A 407 -31.40 26.68 9.36
C SER A 407 -30.08 26.67 10.14
N SER A 408 -30.00 25.91 11.23
CA SER A 408 -28.82 25.87 12.11
C SER A 408 -28.76 24.55 12.90
N ILE A 409 -28.61 23.42 12.21
CA ILE A 409 -28.60 22.09 12.83
C ILE A 409 -27.29 21.89 13.61
N PRO A 410 -27.31 21.77 14.96
CA PRO A 410 -26.10 21.65 15.75
C PRO A 410 -25.44 20.28 15.57
N ILE A 411 -24.11 20.27 15.41
CA ILE A 411 -23.33 19.03 15.21
C ILE A 411 -22.32 18.78 16.34
N GLN A 412 -22.36 19.56 17.41
CA GLN A 412 -21.43 19.38 18.52
C GLN A 412 -21.73 18.08 19.27
N GLY A 413 -20.72 17.20 19.34
CA GLY A 413 -20.85 15.88 19.97
C GLY A 413 -21.66 14.85 19.17
N VAL A 414 -22.15 15.20 17.97
CA VAL A 414 -22.83 14.27 17.06
C VAL A 414 -21.81 13.36 16.40
N ILE A 415 -22.10 12.06 16.38
CA ILE A 415 -21.26 11.01 15.79
C ILE A 415 -21.76 10.64 14.40
N SER A 416 -23.07 10.61 14.17
CA SER A 416 -23.65 10.32 12.85
C SER A 416 -24.83 11.22 12.49
N VAL A 417 -24.90 11.54 11.20
CA VAL A 417 -25.98 12.28 10.55
C VAL A 417 -26.50 11.44 9.39
N GLU A 418 -27.81 11.20 9.37
CA GLU A 418 -28.47 10.52 8.27
C GLU A 418 -29.58 11.42 7.71
N ILE A 419 -29.56 11.65 6.39
CA ILE A 419 -30.55 12.46 5.69
C ILE A 419 -31.29 11.59 4.68
N LYS A 420 -32.62 11.58 4.76
CA LYS A 420 -33.48 10.76 3.90
C LYS A 420 -34.47 11.64 3.15
N LEU A 421 -34.31 11.75 1.83
CA LEU A 421 -35.34 12.25 0.94
C LEU A 421 -36.25 11.09 0.55
N THR A 422 -37.55 11.30 0.68
CA THR A 422 -38.57 10.36 0.18
C THR A 422 -39.58 11.14 -0.65
N ASN A 423 -39.60 10.89 -1.96
CA ASN A 423 -40.55 11.45 -2.91
C ASN A 423 -41.38 10.30 -3.51
N PRO A 424 -42.70 10.48 -3.73
CA PRO A 424 -43.51 9.49 -4.42
C PRO A 424 -42.89 9.14 -5.78
N ILE A 425 -42.69 7.85 -6.03
CA ILE A 425 -42.25 7.37 -7.34
C ILE A 425 -43.48 7.44 -8.27
N GLU A 426 -43.42 8.25 -9.32
CA GLU A 426 -44.43 8.19 -10.38
C GLU A 426 -44.37 6.79 -11.01
N GLU A 427 -45.36 5.94 -10.73
CA GLU A 427 -45.63 4.79 -11.57
C GLU A 427 -45.96 5.33 -12.96
N LEU A 428 -45.11 5.05 -13.95
CA LEU A 428 -45.50 5.19 -15.34
C LEU A 428 -46.64 4.18 -15.58
N GLU A 429 -47.87 4.62 -15.40
CA GLU A 429 -49.05 3.95 -15.93
C GLU A 429 -48.85 3.87 -17.44
N GLY A 430 -48.37 2.71 -17.91
CA GLY A 430 -48.48 2.35 -19.30
C GLY A 430 -49.96 2.30 -19.63
N ASP A 431 -50.43 3.25 -20.44
CA ASP A 431 -51.75 3.23 -21.06
C ASP A 431 -51.94 1.92 -21.83
N GLU A 432 -52.43 0.87 -21.18
CA GLU A 432 -53.13 -0.22 -21.86
C GLU A 432 -54.52 0.28 -22.25
N GLU A 433 -54.57 1.10 -23.32
CA GLU A 433 -55.78 1.26 -24.10
C GLU A 433 -56.20 -0.12 -24.64
N THR A 434 -57.24 -0.66 -24.03
CA THR A 434 -57.96 -1.85 -24.47
C THR A 434 -58.65 -1.62 -25.82
N SER A 435 -57.89 -1.59 -26.91
CA SER A 435 -58.44 -1.69 -28.26
C SER A 435 -58.63 -3.17 -28.64
N ARG A 436 -59.87 -3.63 -28.50
CA ARG A 436 -60.32 -4.90 -29.08
C ARG A 436 -60.13 -4.87 -30.60
N THR A 437 -59.27 -5.72 -31.14
CA THR A 437 -59.33 -6.13 -32.55
C THR A 437 -59.68 -7.61 -32.64
N PRO A 438 -60.82 -7.99 -33.25
CA PRO A 438 -61.04 -9.35 -33.70
C PRO A 438 -60.66 -9.49 -35.17
N GLY A 439 -59.72 -10.36 -35.47
CA GLY A 439 -59.57 -10.92 -36.82
C GLY A 439 -58.14 -11.29 -37.21
N PHE A 440 -57.92 -12.60 -37.40
CA PHE A 440 -57.01 -13.23 -38.38
C PHE A 440 -55.61 -12.62 -38.53
N SER A 441 -54.48 -13.30 -38.35
CA SER A 441 -54.17 -14.72 -38.47
C SER A 441 -52.64 -14.85 -38.40
N VAL A 442 -52.13 -16.06 -38.09
CA VAL A 442 -50.87 -16.63 -38.64
C VAL A 442 -49.56 -16.03 -38.06
N ILE A 443 -48.54 -16.75 -37.56
CA ILE A 443 -48.14 -18.16 -37.52
C ILE A 443 -46.94 -18.28 -36.52
N LEU A 444 -46.87 -19.42 -35.80
CA LEU A 444 -45.73 -20.20 -35.22
C LEU A 444 -44.40 -19.49 -34.84
N SER A 445 -43.66 -19.84 -33.77
CA SER A 445 -43.50 -21.10 -33.01
C SER A 445 -42.63 -20.78 -31.76
N VAL A 446 -43.06 -21.03 -30.53
CA VAL A 446 -42.82 -22.25 -29.70
C VAL A 446 -41.43 -22.87 -29.90
N LEU A 447 -40.54 -22.75 -28.90
CA LEU A 447 -39.97 -23.90 -28.17
C LEU A 447 -38.98 -23.45 -27.08
N SER A 448 -39.37 -23.66 -25.82
CA SER A 448 -38.44 -23.93 -24.73
C SER A 448 -39.12 -24.83 -23.71
N LEU A 449 -38.30 -25.69 -23.08
CA LEU A 449 -38.54 -26.83 -22.18
C LEU A 449 -38.39 -28.20 -22.86
N LEU A 450 -37.60 -29.17 -22.38
CA LEU A 450 -36.73 -29.27 -21.21
C LEU A 450 -35.97 -30.62 -21.32
N LEU A 451 -34.94 -30.77 -20.48
CA LEU A 451 -34.38 -32.02 -19.94
C LEU A 451 -33.36 -32.85 -20.74
N ALA A 452 -32.14 -32.85 -20.18
CA ALA A 452 -31.34 -34.00 -19.77
C ALA A 452 -31.20 -35.18 -20.75
N LEU A 453 -29.96 -35.48 -21.14
CA LEU A 453 -29.25 -36.74 -20.80
C LEU A 453 -27.88 -36.79 -21.49
N SER A 454 -26.84 -37.01 -20.67
CA SER A 454 -25.59 -37.76 -20.95
C SER A 454 -24.89 -37.58 -22.31
N ARG A 455 -23.78 -36.82 -22.30
CA ARG A 455 -22.67 -37.04 -23.26
C ARG A 455 -22.06 -38.42 -23.01
N THR A 456 -22.24 -39.33 -23.96
CA THR A 456 -21.24 -40.37 -24.23
C THR A 456 -20.56 -40.07 -25.56
N SER A 457 -19.23 -40.03 -25.47
CA SER A 457 -18.29 -39.80 -26.55
C SER A 457 -18.18 -41.03 -27.46
N ARG A 458 -18.27 -40.86 -28.79
CA ARG A 458 -17.18 -41.17 -29.76
C ARG A 458 -17.70 -41.35 -31.20
N ARG A 459 -17.07 -40.57 -32.09
CA ARG A 459 -16.49 -40.94 -33.41
C ARG A 459 -17.16 -42.04 -34.25
N SER A 460 -17.62 -41.61 -35.43
CA SER A 460 -17.33 -42.16 -36.78
C SER A 460 -16.76 -43.58 -36.88
N PHE A 461 -17.42 -44.47 -37.65
CA PHE A 461 -17.02 -44.85 -39.02
C PHE A 461 -17.87 -46.01 -39.58
N ASN A 462 -18.02 -46.01 -40.91
CA ASN A 462 -18.44 -47.09 -41.83
C ASN A 462 -19.89 -47.56 -41.78
N GLU A 463 -20.56 -47.92 -42.88
CA GLU A 463 -20.24 -48.05 -44.32
C GLU A 463 -21.60 -48.13 -45.05
N ASP A 464 -21.59 -47.75 -46.33
CA ASP A 464 -22.62 -47.84 -47.39
C ASP A 464 -23.81 -46.86 -47.42
#